data_AF-A0A6J7PA70-F1
#
_entry.id   AF-A0A6J7PA70-F1
#
_cell.length_a   1.000
_cell.length_b   1.000
_cell.length_c   1.000
_cell.angle_alpha   90.00
_cell.angle_beta   90.00
_cell.angle_gamma   90.00
#
_symmetry.space_group_name_H-M   'P 1'
#
loop_
_entity.id
_entity.type
_entity.pdbx_description
1 polymer ?
#
loop_
_entity_poly.entity_id
_entity_poly.type
_entity_poly.pdbx_seq_one_letter_code
_entity_poly.pdbx_strand_id
1 'polypeptide(L)'
;MYECLAGKVPFIGETDADTALARLQREPTDLSQLRSSLAPELVHVIHKLMARNPEHRYSSGQETSEALTKAIDAQNNYVTSMTPPSGVKSPTPISQPYVYKESLISQISGPSVEGSVDDHAEDFAEDFIQLPDKKRRSKKKIEKKQKDEIKINEKDLRRQKKRSKSSGGRIPTSTKILGLIAILLSIAVMYVATQGFDPSLFTSRISSTQANSGIAPVVISRVVSYDPNGQDGLENEAGVWALTDNDQKTAWSTDCYATAFFGDKKYVGALIELSQPASGVLKVGMQNGPWSLEIYTATGAAPTSLEQWGEPTATDYNTRRGVAQFMVPSQTQFVLLMMREIGMSDQCSPDNPYQGLMQDLSFNAA
;
A
#
# COMPACT_ATOMS: atom_id res chain seq x y z
N MET A 1 0.08 -6.53 -20.81
CA MET A 1 -1.25 -5.95 -20.51
C MET A 1 -1.18 -4.98 -19.33
N TYR A 2 -0.72 -5.40 -18.14
CA TYR A 2 -0.47 -4.49 -17.02
C TYR A 2 0.38 -3.27 -17.44
N GLU A 3 1.54 -3.52 -18.06
CA GLU A 3 2.44 -2.46 -18.52
C GLU A 3 1.83 -1.53 -19.56
N CYS A 4 0.98 -2.05 -20.46
CA CYS A 4 0.26 -1.22 -21.43
C CYS A 4 -0.68 -0.21 -20.76
N LEU A 5 -1.22 -0.55 -19.58
CA LEU A 5 -2.13 0.30 -18.82
C LEU A 5 -1.39 1.22 -17.84
N ALA A 6 -0.39 0.69 -17.15
CA ALA A 6 0.38 1.38 -16.12
C ALA A 6 1.55 2.23 -16.67
N GLY A 7 2.02 1.95 -17.88
CA GLY A 7 3.26 2.52 -18.43
C GLY A 7 4.54 1.96 -17.79
N LYS A 8 4.43 0.96 -16.90
CA LYS A 8 5.54 0.32 -16.20
C LYS A 8 5.23 -1.15 -15.88
N VAL A 9 6.28 -1.95 -15.74
CA VAL A 9 6.16 -3.38 -15.40
C VAL A 9 5.69 -3.57 -13.94
N PRO A 10 4.97 -4.68 -13.64
CA PRO A 10 4.44 -4.92 -12.29
C PRO A 10 5.50 -5.32 -11.26
N PHE A 11 6.67 -5.80 -11.70
CA PHE A 11 7.77 -6.20 -10.82
C PHE A 11 9.09 -5.70 -11.40
N ILE A 12 9.90 -5.06 -10.56
CA ILE A 12 11.24 -4.62 -10.89
C ILE A 12 12.15 -4.83 -9.67
N GLY A 13 13.38 -5.27 -9.89
CA GLY A 13 14.43 -5.43 -8.89
C GLY A 13 15.75 -4.87 -9.43
N GLU A 14 16.73 -4.66 -8.54
CA GLU A 14 18.04 -4.10 -8.90
C GLU A 14 18.83 -5.03 -9.82
N THR A 15 18.62 -6.34 -9.68
CA THR A 15 19.16 -7.36 -10.56
C THR A 15 18.05 -8.26 -11.13
N ASP A 16 18.37 -9.05 -12.15
CA ASP A 16 17.44 -10.05 -12.70
C ASP A 16 17.01 -11.08 -11.64
N ALA A 17 17.92 -11.43 -10.72
CA ALA A 17 17.63 -12.33 -9.61
C ALA A 17 16.63 -11.70 -8.63
N ASP A 18 16.78 -10.41 -8.32
CA ASP A 18 15.84 -9.68 -7.44
C ASP A 18 14.48 -9.51 -8.10
N THR A 19 14.46 -9.26 -9.41
CA THR A 19 13.20 -9.20 -10.17
C THR A 19 12.50 -10.57 -10.19
N ALA A 20 13.25 -11.66 -10.30
CA ALA A 20 12.70 -13.01 -10.17
C ALA A 20 12.16 -13.29 -8.76
N LEU A 21 12.88 -12.83 -7.72
CA LEU A 21 12.45 -12.95 -6.32
C LEU A 21 11.17 -12.14 -6.06
N ALA A 22 11.09 -10.91 -6.59
CA ALA A 22 9.92 -10.05 -6.47
C ALA A 22 8.66 -10.70 -7.05
N ARG A 23 8.77 -11.41 -8.18
CA ARG A 23 7.66 -12.18 -8.77
C ARG A 23 7.16 -13.34 -7.88
N LEU A 24 8.02 -13.86 -6.99
CA LEU A 24 7.67 -14.97 -6.10
C LEU A 24 7.12 -14.48 -4.74
N GLN A 25 7.60 -13.34 -4.27
CA GLN A 25 7.41 -12.90 -2.89
C GLN A 25 6.48 -11.70 -2.75
N ARG A 26 6.35 -10.88 -3.79
CA ARG A 26 5.62 -9.61 -3.74
C ARG A 26 4.36 -9.69 -4.60
N GLU A 27 3.35 -8.94 -4.21
CA GLU A 27 2.17 -8.70 -5.05
C GLU A 27 2.46 -7.53 -6.01
N PRO A 28 1.84 -7.51 -7.21
CA PRO A 28 1.99 -6.40 -8.15
C PRO A 28 1.28 -5.15 -7.63
N THR A 29 1.83 -3.96 -7.89
CA THR A 29 1.19 -2.68 -7.52
C THR A 29 -0.23 -2.62 -8.08
N ASP A 30 -1.19 -2.11 -7.30
CA ASP A 30 -2.57 -2.06 -7.77
C ASP A 30 -2.74 -1.11 -8.96
N LEU A 31 -3.43 -1.57 -10.01
CA LEU A 31 -3.70 -0.76 -11.20
C LEU A 31 -4.71 0.34 -10.91
N SER A 32 -5.60 0.14 -9.93
CA SER A 32 -6.56 1.17 -9.51
C SER A 32 -5.86 2.43 -9.00
N GLN A 33 -4.70 2.26 -8.34
CA GLN A 33 -3.89 3.34 -7.80
C GLN A 33 -3.10 4.08 -8.89
N LEU A 34 -2.64 3.36 -9.93
CA LEU A 34 -1.90 3.94 -11.04
C LEU A 34 -2.82 4.61 -12.08
N ARG A 35 -4.04 4.09 -12.26
CA ARG A 35 -5.01 4.55 -13.25
C ARG A 35 -6.43 4.44 -12.68
N SER A 36 -6.84 5.46 -11.92
CA SER A 36 -8.20 5.60 -11.38
C SER A 36 -9.30 5.70 -12.46
N SER A 37 -8.92 5.99 -13.70
CA SER A 37 -9.82 5.95 -14.86
C SER A 37 -10.27 4.53 -15.23
N LEU A 38 -9.63 3.48 -14.70
CA LEU A 38 -9.97 2.08 -15.01
C LEU A 38 -11.11 1.59 -14.13
N ALA A 39 -12.04 0.87 -14.74
CA ALA A 39 -13.13 0.20 -14.07
C ALA A 39 -12.59 -0.87 -13.11
N PRO A 40 -13.18 -1.00 -11.91
CA PRO A 40 -12.77 -2.01 -10.94
C PRO A 40 -12.77 -3.43 -11.49
N GLU A 41 -13.71 -3.77 -12.39
CA GLU A 41 -13.76 -5.08 -13.03
C GLU A 41 -12.55 -5.34 -13.93
N LEU A 42 -12.11 -4.34 -14.70
CA LEU A 42 -10.91 -4.46 -15.52
C LEU A 42 -9.67 -4.63 -14.64
N VAL A 43 -9.54 -3.84 -13.58
CA VAL A 43 -8.46 -3.98 -12.60
C VAL A 43 -8.44 -5.40 -12.02
N HIS A 44 -9.60 -5.92 -11.61
CA HIS A 44 -9.73 -7.26 -11.04
C HIS A 44 -9.28 -8.36 -12.01
N VAL A 45 -9.69 -8.30 -13.29
CA VAL A 45 -9.28 -9.28 -14.31
C VAL A 45 -7.75 -9.28 -14.49
N ILE A 46 -7.13 -8.10 -14.57
CA ILE A 46 -5.67 -8.00 -14.73
C ILE A 46 -4.92 -8.55 -13.51
N HIS A 47 -5.39 -8.25 -12.30
CA HIS A 47 -4.77 -8.74 -11.06
C HIS A 47 -4.95 -10.25 -10.88
N LYS A 48 -6.11 -10.80 -11.24
CA LYS A 48 -6.35 -12.25 -11.24
C LYS A 48 -5.41 -13.00 -12.19
N LEU A 49 -5.10 -12.42 -13.36
CA LEU A 49 -4.12 -13.01 -14.30
C LEU A 49 -2.69 -13.06 -13.74
N MET A 50 -2.34 -12.13 -12.84
CA MET A 50 -1.02 -12.05 -12.23
C MET A 50 -0.92 -12.84 -10.91
N ALA A 51 -2.00 -13.46 -10.44
CA ALA A 51 -2.02 -14.17 -9.18
C ALA A 51 -0.85 -15.16 -9.07
N ARG A 52 -0.17 -15.19 -7.92
CA ARG A 52 1.01 -16.04 -7.71
C ARG A 52 0.72 -17.53 -7.89
N ASN A 53 -0.41 -18.00 -7.33
CA ASN A 53 -0.85 -19.38 -7.48
C ASN A 53 -1.56 -19.56 -8.84
N PRO A 54 -1.12 -20.46 -9.72
CA PRO A 54 -1.78 -20.74 -10.99
C PRO A 54 -3.26 -21.08 -10.84
N GLU A 55 -3.64 -21.79 -9.77
CA GLU A 55 -5.03 -22.17 -9.47
C GLU A 55 -5.94 -20.97 -9.18
N HIS A 56 -5.36 -19.80 -8.86
CA HIS A 56 -6.12 -18.57 -8.63
C HIS A 56 -6.30 -17.75 -9.93
N ARG A 57 -5.64 -18.15 -11.02
CA ARG A 57 -5.79 -17.52 -12.34
C ARG A 57 -7.01 -18.10 -13.07
N TYR A 58 -7.26 -17.60 -14.27
CA TYR A 58 -8.20 -18.24 -15.18
C TYR A 58 -7.64 -19.58 -15.66
N SER A 59 -8.51 -20.59 -15.73
CA SER A 59 -8.15 -21.96 -16.09
C SER A 59 -7.73 -22.11 -17.55
N SER A 60 -8.19 -21.19 -18.41
CA SER A 60 -7.89 -21.21 -19.85
C SER A 60 -7.82 -19.81 -20.46
N GLY A 61 -7.21 -19.73 -21.65
CA GLY A 61 -7.23 -18.51 -22.46
C GLY A 61 -8.64 -18.10 -22.89
N GLN A 62 -9.54 -19.07 -23.08
CA GLN A 62 -10.94 -18.78 -23.41
C GLN A 62 -11.66 -18.08 -22.25
N GLU A 63 -11.52 -18.62 -21.02
CA GLU A 63 -12.09 -17.99 -19.81
C GLU A 63 -11.51 -16.58 -19.60
N THR A 64 -10.20 -16.42 -19.86
CA THR A 64 -9.54 -15.11 -19.84
C THR A 64 -10.15 -14.14 -20.84
N SER A 65 -10.37 -14.57 -22.09
CA SER A 65 -10.96 -13.75 -23.15
C SER A 65 -12.39 -13.32 -22.80
N GLU A 66 -13.21 -14.23 -22.26
CA GLU A 66 -14.57 -13.94 -21.83
C GLU A 66 -14.59 -12.93 -20.67
N ALA A 67 -13.71 -13.10 -19.68
CA ALA A 67 -13.56 -12.17 -18.57
C ALA A 67 -13.10 -10.78 -19.02
N LEU A 68 -12.14 -10.71 -19.95
CA LEU A 68 -11.62 -9.46 -20.48
C LEU A 68 -12.67 -8.72 -21.32
N THR A 69 -13.47 -9.44 -22.12
CA THR A 69 -14.57 -8.85 -22.90
C THR A 69 -15.60 -8.19 -21.98
N LYS A 70 -16.04 -8.89 -20.93
CA LYS A 70 -16.95 -8.35 -19.92
C LYS A 70 -16.37 -7.11 -19.23
N ALA A 71 -15.09 -7.15 -18.87
CA ALA A 71 -14.41 -6.03 -18.23
C ALA A 71 -14.26 -4.79 -19.14
N ILE A 72 -14.09 -4.99 -20.46
CA ILE A 72 -14.08 -3.89 -21.43
C ILE A 72 -15.46 -3.23 -21.53
N ASP A 73 -16.54 -4.02 -21.52
CA ASP A 73 -17.91 -3.47 -21.49
C ASP A 73 -18.15 -2.65 -20.21
N ALA A 74 -17.69 -3.16 -19.07
CA ALA A 74 -17.74 -2.44 -17.81
C ALA A 74 -16.90 -1.15 -17.81
N GLN A 75 -15.72 -1.16 -18.45
CA GLN A 75 -14.89 0.03 -18.66
C GLN A 75 -15.65 1.11 -19.44
N ASN A 76 -16.32 0.74 -20.53
CA ASN A 76 -17.08 1.69 -21.35
C ASN A 76 -18.25 2.31 -20.56
N ASN A 77 -18.92 1.51 -19.73
CA ASN A 77 -20.00 2.00 -18.86
C ASN A 77 -19.47 2.88 -17.72
N TYR A 78 -18.31 2.52 -17.15
CA TYR A 78 -17.68 3.25 -16.04
C TYR A 78 -17.26 4.66 -16.46
N VAL A 79 -16.66 4.81 -17.64
CA VAL A 79 -16.29 6.12 -18.22
C VAL A 79 -17.53 7.00 -18.48
N THR A 80 -18.64 6.37 -18.89
CA THR A 80 -19.91 7.09 -19.10
C THR A 80 -20.52 7.58 -17.77
N SER A 81 -20.31 6.85 -16.67
CA SER A 81 -20.81 7.22 -15.33
C SER A 81 -19.99 8.28 -14.58
N MET A 82 -18.71 8.46 -14.94
CA MET A 82 -17.84 9.49 -14.36
C MET A 82 -18.07 10.90 -14.92
N THR A 83 -18.91 11.05 -15.95
CA THR A 83 -19.27 12.37 -16.48
C THR A 83 -20.47 12.90 -15.69
N PRO A 84 -20.41 14.09 -15.05
CA PRO A 84 -21.56 14.68 -14.38
C PRO A 84 -22.73 14.86 -15.36
N PRO A 85 -24.01 14.82 -14.91
CA PRO A 85 -25.15 15.17 -15.74
C PRO A 85 -25.18 16.70 -15.96
N SER A 86 -24.27 17.21 -16.78
CA SER A 86 -24.33 18.55 -17.34
C SER A 86 -24.37 18.40 -18.84
N GLY A 87 -25.47 18.86 -19.44
CA GLY A 87 -25.82 18.67 -20.83
C GLY A 87 -24.84 19.33 -21.81
N VAL A 88 -23.72 18.65 -22.06
CA VAL A 88 -22.87 18.91 -23.22
C VAL A 88 -23.20 17.84 -24.26
N LYS A 89 -23.75 18.28 -25.39
CA LYS A 89 -24.06 17.43 -26.55
C LYS A 89 -22.79 16.64 -26.92
N SER A 90 -22.93 15.32 -27.07
CA SER A 90 -21.85 14.44 -27.52
C SER A 90 -21.19 15.02 -28.78
N PRO A 91 -19.85 15.14 -28.84
CA PRO A 91 -19.20 15.39 -30.12
C PRO A 91 -19.41 14.15 -30.99
N THR A 92 -19.93 14.38 -32.19
CA THR A 92 -20.15 13.38 -33.23
C THR A 92 -18.87 12.54 -33.44
N PRO A 93 -18.97 11.20 -33.56
CA PRO A 93 -17.80 10.36 -33.78
C PRO A 93 -17.12 10.76 -35.10
N ILE A 94 -15.90 11.31 -35.00
CA ILE A 94 -15.04 11.59 -36.14
C ILE A 94 -14.54 10.23 -36.64
N SER A 95 -15.23 9.71 -37.66
CA SER A 95 -14.74 8.63 -38.50
C SER A 95 -13.73 9.20 -39.49
N GLN A 96 -12.46 9.29 -39.10
CA GLN A 96 -11.38 9.39 -40.08
C GLN A 96 -10.22 8.47 -39.69
N PRO A 97 -9.70 7.67 -40.63
CA PRO A 97 -8.55 6.82 -40.38
C PRO A 97 -7.30 7.70 -40.27
N TYR A 98 -6.54 7.53 -39.18
CA TYR A 98 -5.21 8.12 -39.06
C TYR A 98 -4.29 7.56 -40.15
N VAL A 99 -3.98 8.40 -41.14
CA VAL A 99 -2.93 8.14 -42.13
C VAL A 99 -1.59 8.43 -41.46
N TYR A 100 -0.80 7.38 -41.24
CA TYR A 100 0.59 7.50 -40.82
C TYR A 100 1.40 8.13 -41.96
N LYS A 101 1.94 9.34 -41.77
CA LYS A 101 2.90 9.92 -42.71
C LYS A 101 4.30 9.42 -42.37
N GLU A 102 4.70 8.39 -43.09
CA GLU A 102 6.08 8.00 -43.26
C GLU A 102 6.70 8.86 -44.38
N SER A 103 7.71 9.68 -44.06
CA SER A 103 8.85 10.00 -44.97
C SER A 103 9.65 11.23 -44.50
N LEU A 104 10.95 11.14 -44.80
CA LEU A 104 12.03 12.14 -44.67
C LEU A 104 12.49 12.37 -43.22
N ILE A 105 13.68 11.94 -42.81
CA ILE A 105 14.96 12.42 -43.35
C ILE A 105 15.92 11.23 -43.61
N SER A 106 16.01 10.83 -44.87
CA SER A 106 17.31 10.52 -45.48
C SER A 106 17.70 11.78 -46.24
N GLN A 107 18.91 12.30 -46.00
CA GLN A 107 19.65 13.33 -46.77
C GLN A 107 20.46 14.22 -45.82
N ILE A 108 21.61 13.73 -45.35
CA ILE A 108 22.80 14.57 -45.21
C ILE A 108 23.97 13.76 -45.74
N SER A 109 24.18 13.85 -47.06
CA SER A 109 25.45 13.55 -47.71
C SER A 109 26.30 14.82 -47.64
N GLY A 110 27.41 14.79 -46.90
CA GLY A 110 28.44 15.83 -46.94
C GLY A 110 29.49 15.51 -48.02
N PRO A 111 30.12 16.51 -48.64
CA PRO A 111 31.09 16.31 -49.71
C PRO A 111 32.50 16.00 -49.18
N SER A 112 33.21 15.19 -49.97
CA SER A 112 34.63 14.85 -49.87
C SER A 112 35.55 16.08 -49.98
N VAL A 113 36.59 16.11 -49.14
CA VAL A 113 37.83 16.84 -49.38
C VAL A 113 38.99 15.88 -49.09
N GLU A 114 39.88 15.75 -50.08
CA GLU A 114 41.09 14.94 -50.09
C GLU A 114 42.26 15.58 -49.29
N GLY A 115 43.16 14.71 -48.81
CA GLY A 115 44.54 15.01 -48.38
C GLY A 115 44.67 15.27 -46.87
N SER A 116 45.59 14.67 -46.11
CA SER A 116 46.82 13.94 -46.42
C SER A 116 47.18 13.05 -45.22
N VAL A 117 47.87 11.95 -45.53
CA VAL A 117 48.54 10.99 -44.66
C VAL A 117 49.43 11.70 -43.61
N ASP A 118 49.41 11.23 -42.37
CA ASP A 118 50.62 10.94 -41.60
C ASP A 118 50.30 9.99 -40.43
N ASP A 119 51.09 8.92 -40.40
CA ASP A 119 51.16 7.84 -39.42
C ASP A 119 51.44 8.36 -38.00
N HIS A 120 50.88 7.69 -36.99
CA HIS A 120 51.61 7.26 -35.79
C HIS A 120 50.68 6.46 -34.87
N ALA A 121 50.80 5.14 -34.95
CA ALA A 121 50.32 4.20 -33.95
C ALA A 121 51.46 3.91 -32.97
N GLU A 122 51.26 4.20 -31.68
CA GLU A 122 51.95 3.56 -30.56
C GLU A 122 50.86 3.31 -29.50
N ASP A 123 50.48 2.06 -29.24
CA ASP A 123 51.20 1.09 -28.41
C ASP A 123 51.38 1.64 -27.00
N PHE A 124 50.54 1.21 -26.05
CA PHE A 124 50.90 1.13 -24.63
C PHE A 124 49.88 0.24 -23.91
N ALA A 125 50.22 -1.04 -23.87
CA ALA A 125 49.78 -1.95 -22.82
C ALA A 125 50.60 -1.71 -21.54
N GLU A 126 49.97 -2.03 -20.40
CA GLU A 126 50.58 -2.35 -19.10
C GLU A 126 51.43 -1.24 -18.44
N ASP A 127 50.89 -0.64 -17.36
CA ASP A 127 51.74 -0.44 -16.20
C ASP A 127 51.00 -0.68 -14.87
N PHE A 128 51.71 -1.37 -14.01
CA PHE A 128 51.26 -2.13 -12.86
C PHE A 128 51.63 -1.35 -11.57
N ILE A 129 50.95 -1.67 -10.45
CA ILE A 129 51.32 -1.39 -9.02
C ILE A 129 50.90 0.00 -8.48
N GLN A 130 50.11 0.15 -7.40
CA GLN A 130 50.36 -0.38 -6.04
C GLN A 130 49.09 -0.39 -5.15
N LEU A 131 48.66 -1.56 -4.68
CA LEU A 131 47.87 -1.69 -3.44
C LEU A 131 48.81 -1.58 -2.23
N PRO A 132 48.42 -0.93 -1.12
CA PRO A 132 49.09 -1.10 0.15
C PRO A 132 48.50 -2.30 0.92
N ASP A 133 49.35 -3.31 1.08
CA ASP A 133 49.27 -4.39 2.07
C ASP A 133 49.44 -3.83 3.49
N LYS A 134 48.58 -4.23 4.44
CA LYS A 134 48.95 -4.37 5.85
C LYS A 134 48.03 -5.33 6.62
N LYS A 135 48.57 -6.54 6.79
CA LYS A 135 48.72 -7.29 8.07
C LYS A 135 47.54 -8.11 8.61
N ARG A 136 47.58 -9.38 8.20
CA ARG A 136 47.44 -10.60 9.03
C ARG A 136 47.59 -10.38 10.55
N ARG A 137 46.53 -10.67 11.33
CA ARG A 137 46.61 -11.23 12.69
C ARG A 137 45.44 -12.20 12.97
N SER A 138 45.81 -13.37 13.49
CA SER A 138 45.01 -14.36 14.25
C SER A 138 43.82 -15.09 13.60
N LYS A 139 44.11 -16.11 12.79
CA LYS A 139 43.14 -17.12 12.30
C LYS A 139 43.05 -18.40 13.17
N LYS A 140 43.25 -18.32 14.49
CA LYS A 140 43.29 -19.51 15.38
C LYS A 140 42.40 -19.48 16.62
N LYS A 141 41.41 -18.57 16.68
CA LYS A 141 40.51 -18.43 17.85
C LYS A 141 39.02 -18.61 17.54
N ILE A 142 38.65 -18.89 16.28
CA ILE A 142 37.23 -18.99 15.86
C ILE A 142 36.74 -20.44 15.74
N GLU A 143 37.60 -21.42 15.44
CA GLU A 143 37.17 -22.83 15.34
C GLU A 143 36.84 -23.51 16.68
N LYS A 144 37.27 -22.96 17.82
CA LYS A 144 37.04 -23.59 19.13
C LYS A 144 35.73 -23.15 19.79
N LYS A 145 35.18 -22.00 19.42
CA LYS A 145 33.93 -21.47 20.01
C LYS A 145 32.67 -22.06 19.36
N GLN A 146 32.76 -22.50 18.10
CA GLN A 146 31.65 -23.09 17.36
C GLN A 146 31.32 -24.55 17.75
N LYS A 147 32.27 -25.26 18.37
CA LYS A 147 32.10 -26.68 18.75
C LYS A 147 31.44 -26.89 20.13
N ASP A 148 31.49 -25.86 20.98
CA ASP A 148 30.93 -25.92 22.34
C ASP A 148 29.45 -25.49 22.38
N GLU A 149 28.99 -24.57 21.52
CA GLU A 149 27.58 -24.17 21.44
C GLU A 149 26.66 -25.23 20.82
N ILE A 150 27.16 -25.99 19.82
CA ILE A 150 26.37 -27.07 19.18
C ILE A 150 26.12 -28.24 20.15
N LYS A 151 27.03 -28.51 21.11
CA LYS A 151 26.88 -29.58 22.11
C LYS A 151 25.89 -29.26 23.23
N ILE A 152 25.62 -27.98 23.49
CA ILE A 152 24.69 -27.56 24.54
C ILE A 152 23.24 -27.75 24.05
N ASN A 153 22.96 -27.43 22.78
CA ASN A 153 21.62 -27.49 22.21
C ASN A 153 21.05 -28.93 22.10
N GLU A 154 21.89 -29.94 21.82
CA GLU A 154 21.43 -31.33 21.68
C GLU A 154 21.04 -31.99 23.02
N LYS A 155 21.61 -31.53 24.15
CA LYS A 155 21.28 -32.05 25.49
C LYS A 155 19.95 -31.50 26.03
N ASP A 156 19.59 -30.26 25.68
CA ASP A 156 18.35 -29.64 26.15
C ASP A 156 17.12 -30.15 25.37
N LEU A 157 17.26 -30.45 24.09
CA LEU A 157 16.24 -31.13 23.28
C LEU A 157 15.93 -32.55 23.78
N ARG A 158 16.91 -33.26 24.36
CA ARG A 158 16.68 -34.60 24.95
C ARG A 158 16.05 -34.55 26.34
N ARG A 159 16.11 -33.42 27.06
CA ARG A 159 15.45 -33.24 28.36
C ARG A 159 13.97 -32.92 28.25
N GLN A 160 13.53 -32.23 27.20
CA GLN A 160 12.10 -31.95 26.98
C GLN A 160 11.30 -33.16 26.50
N LYS A 161 11.92 -34.14 25.83
CA LYS A 161 11.23 -35.33 25.29
C LYS A 161 10.90 -36.42 26.32
N LYS A 162 11.15 -36.21 27.62
CA LYS A 162 10.89 -37.18 28.70
C LYS A 162 9.74 -36.83 29.65
N ARG A 163 8.95 -35.79 29.37
CA ARG A 163 7.76 -35.42 30.17
C ARG A 163 6.50 -35.35 29.31
N SER A 164 6.08 -36.47 28.74
CA SER A 164 4.70 -36.65 28.27
C SER A 164 4.36 -38.14 28.14
N LYS A 165 4.21 -38.83 29.28
CA LYS A 165 3.50 -40.11 29.36
C LYS A 165 2.76 -40.22 30.70
N SER A 166 1.52 -40.72 30.62
CA SER A 166 0.52 -40.95 31.69
C SER A 166 -0.32 -39.71 32.02
N SER A 167 -1.66 -39.69 32.01
CA SER A 167 -2.72 -40.71 32.10
C SER A 167 -3.99 -40.16 31.38
N GLY A 168 -4.86 -40.97 30.75
CA GLY A 168 -5.95 -41.69 31.40
C GLY A 168 -7.28 -40.92 31.25
N GLY A 169 -8.17 -41.36 30.35
CA GLY A 169 -9.39 -40.63 29.96
C GLY A 169 -10.55 -40.63 30.97
N ARG A 170 -11.47 -39.67 30.79
CA ARG A 170 -12.89 -39.68 31.20
C ARG A 170 -13.64 -38.56 30.49
N ILE A 171 -14.75 -38.89 29.83
CA ILE A 171 -15.68 -37.97 29.16
C ILE A 171 -16.75 -37.54 30.17
N PRO A 172 -17.01 -36.24 30.43
CA PRO A 172 -18.17 -35.82 31.18
C PRO A 172 -19.35 -35.47 30.25
N THR A 173 -20.52 -35.83 30.75
CA THR A 173 -21.85 -35.69 30.16
C THR A 173 -22.31 -34.23 30.06
N SER A 174 -22.17 -33.59 28.90
CA SER A 174 -22.75 -32.25 28.66
C SER A 174 -23.37 -32.06 27.26
N THR A 175 -23.78 -33.14 26.60
CA THR A 175 -24.36 -33.09 25.24
C THR A 175 -25.89 -33.15 25.21
N LYS A 176 -26.59 -33.20 26.35
CA LYS A 176 -28.06 -33.26 26.37
C LYS A 176 -28.78 -31.90 26.36
N ILE A 177 -28.08 -30.78 26.61
CA ILE A 177 -28.70 -29.44 26.70
C ILE A 177 -28.70 -28.72 25.34
N LEU A 178 -27.69 -28.95 24.48
CA LEU A 178 -27.61 -28.32 23.16
C LEU A 178 -28.69 -28.82 22.19
N GLY A 179 -29.09 -30.09 22.30
CA GLY A 179 -30.11 -30.69 21.43
C GLY A 179 -31.51 -30.11 21.67
N LEU A 180 -31.85 -29.73 22.90
CA LEU A 180 -33.17 -29.16 23.22
C LEU A 180 -33.36 -27.73 22.70
N ILE A 181 -32.28 -26.94 22.64
CA ILE A 181 -32.31 -25.56 22.14
C ILE A 181 -32.51 -25.54 20.61
N ALA A 182 -31.89 -26.47 19.87
CA ALA A 182 -32.06 -26.58 18.43
C ALA A 182 -33.48 -27.03 18.02
N ILE A 183 -34.12 -27.88 18.84
CA ILE A 183 -35.50 -28.33 18.61
C ILE A 183 -36.50 -27.18 18.89
N LEU A 184 -36.27 -26.35 19.92
CA LEU A 184 -37.13 -25.20 20.20
C LEU A 184 -37.04 -24.11 19.12
N LEU A 185 -35.84 -23.86 18.57
CA LEU A 185 -35.65 -22.88 17.50
C LEU A 185 -36.29 -23.32 16.18
N SER A 186 -36.26 -24.62 15.86
CA SER A 186 -36.92 -25.14 14.65
C SER A 186 -38.45 -25.09 14.73
N ILE A 187 -39.04 -25.30 15.92
CA ILE A 187 -40.48 -25.15 16.14
C ILE A 187 -40.91 -23.67 16.01
N ALA A 188 -40.11 -22.73 16.50
CA ALA A 188 -40.40 -21.30 16.36
C ALA A 188 -40.37 -20.82 14.90
N VAL A 189 -39.38 -21.28 14.12
CA VAL A 189 -39.28 -20.97 12.69
C VAL A 189 -40.46 -21.58 11.91
N MET A 190 -40.88 -22.79 12.26
CA MET A 190 -42.01 -23.45 11.60
C MET A 190 -43.36 -22.80 11.96
N TYR A 191 -43.52 -22.27 13.17
CA TYR A 191 -44.72 -21.51 13.57
C TYR A 191 -44.85 -20.19 12.79
N VAL A 192 -43.75 -19.46 12.59
CA VAL A 192 -43.73 -18.21 11.81
C VAL A 192 -44.05 -18.46 10.34
N ALA A 193 -43.64 -19.61 9.78
CA ALA A 193 -43.95 -19.98 8.39
C ALA A 193 -45.43 -20.38 8.16
N THR A 194 -46.21 -20.63 9.21
CA THR A 194 -47.64 -21.00 9.11
C THR A 194 -48.60 -19.84 9.28
N GLN A 195 -48.12 -18.65 9.67
CA GLN A 195 -48.91 -17.43 9.72
C GLN A 195 -48.77 -16.72 8.37
N GLY A 196 -49.85 -16.66 7.58
CA GLY A 196 -49.85 -16.04 6.25
C GLY A 196 -49.29 -14.61 6.28
N PHE A 197 -48.19 -14.39 5.58
CA PHE A 197 -47.55 -13.09 5.41
C PHE A 197 -48.33 -12.30 4.34
N ASP A 198 -48.94 -11.17 4.72
CA ASP A 198 -49.67 -10.30 3.82
C ASP A 198 -48.76 -9.14 3.36
N PRO A 199 -48.16 -9.20 2.14
CA PRO A 199 -47.17 -8.23 1.69
C PRO A 199 -47.76 -6.83 1.41
N SER A 200 -49.08 -6.67 1.48
CA SER A 200 -49.79 -5.42 1.21
C SER A 200 -49.68 -4.39 2.36
N LEU A 201 -49.32 -4.81 3.57
CA LEU A 201 -49.19 -3.92 4.74
C LEU A 201 -47.85 -3.18 4.84
N PHE A 202 -46.85 -3.57 4.04
CA PHE A 202 -45.54 -2.89 3.99
C PHE A 202 -45.49 -1.73 2.99
N THR A 203 -46.47 -1.60 2.09
CA THR A 203 -46.43 -0.59 1.01
C THR A 203 -47.08 0.76 1.39
N SER A 204 -47.70 0.89 2.57
CA SER A 204 -48.47 2.11 2.93
C SER A 204 -47.87 2.96 4.06
N ARG A 205 -46.63 2.70 4.50
CA ARG A 205 -45.80 3.60 5.29
C ARG A 205 -44.37 3.42 4.77
N ILE A 206 -43.75 4.30 3.99
CA ILE A 206 -43.46 5.71 4.28
C ILE A 206 -43.26 6.41 2.92
N SER A 207 -44.35 6.90 2.33
CA SER A 207 -44.29 8.09 1.47
C SER A 207 -44.31 9.30 2.40
N SER A 208 -43.12 9.70 2.87
CA SER A 208 -42.85 11.02 3.49
C SER A 208 -41.37 11.14 3.85
N THR A 209 -40.48 10.97 2.88
CA THR A 209 -39.14 11.56 3.00
C THR A 209 -39.22 12.99 2.49
N GLN A 210 -39.52 13.90 3.41
CA GLN A 210 -39.05 15.27 3.30
C GLN A 210 -37.54 15.18 3.02
N ALA A 211 -37.10 15.73 1.89
CA ALA A 211 -35.70 15.90 1.57
C ALA A 211 -35.09 16.86 2.59
N ASN A 212 -34.63 16.32 3.72
CA ASN A 212 -33.79 17.04 4.63
C ASN A 212 -32.42 17.11 3.94
N SER A 213 -32.02 18.30 3.52
CA SER A 213 -30.64 18.58 3.11
C SER A 213 -29.73 18.46 4.34
N GLY A 214 -29.55 17.24 4.83
CA GLY A 214 -28.60 16.92 5.89
C GLY A 214 -27.21 16.84 5.27
N ILE A 215 -26.38 17.84 5.52
CA ILE A 215 -24.95 17.78 5.20
C ILE A 215 -24.38 16.59 5.99
N ALA A 216 -23.88 15.58 5.28
CA ALA A 216 -23.22 14.45 5.93
C ALA A 216 -22.02 14.95 6.76
N PRO A 217 -21.74 14.35 7.94
CA PRO A 217 -20.58 14.74 8.73
C PRO A 217 -19.29 14.53 7.93
N VAL A 218 -18.35 15.46 8.07
CA VAL A 218 -17.01 15.31 7.50
C VAL A 218 -16.30 14.18 8.22
N VAL A 219 -15.76 13.24 7.46
CA VAL A 219 -14.98 12.10 7.97
C VAL A 219 -13.70 11.97 7.17
N ILE A 220 -12.71 11.27 7.73
CA ILE A 220 -11.54 10.83 6.96
C ILE A 220 -12.03 9.74 6.00
N SER A 221 -11.98 10.01 4.70
CA SER A 221 -12.45 9.10 3.65
C SER A 221 -11.38 8.13 3.21
N ARG A 222 -10.11 8.56 3.24
CA ARG A 222 -8.96 7.74 2.84
C ARG A 222 -7.70 8.18 3.58
N VAL A 223 -6.85 7.22 3.89
CA VAL A 223 -5.48 7.43 4.35
C VAL A 223 -4.57 6.55 3.49
N VAL A 224 -3.42 7.07 3.09
CA VAL A 224 -2.38 6.33 2.37
C VAL A 224 -1.04 6.70 2.99
N SER A 225 -0.12 5.74 3.13
CA SER A 225 1.25 6.06 3.55
C SER A 225 1.95 6.97 2.53
N TYR A 226 2.93 7.73 2.96
CA TYR A 226 3.64 8.69 2.13
C TYR A 226 5.15 8.59 2.34
N ASP A 227 5.84 7.95 1.40
CA ASP A 227 7.30 7.94 1.30
C ASP A 227 7.74 8.14 -0.15
N PRO A 228 7.70 9.38 -0.67
CA PRO A 228 8.02 9.66 -2.06
C PRO A 228 9.47 9.33 -2.44
N ASN A 229 10.36 9.20 -1.45
CA ASN A 229 11.76 8.84 -1.64
C ASN A 229 12.00 7.32 -1.49
N GLY A 230 10.95 6.55 -1.18
CA GLY A 230 10.94 5.10 -1.15
C GLY A 230 10.86 4.48 -2.54
N GLN A 231 11.08 3.17 -2.60
CA GLN A 231 11.10 2.43 -3.87
C GLN A 231 9.73 2.41 -4.58
N ASP A 232 8.64 2.43 -3.82
CA ASP A 232 7.27 2.40 -4.32
C ASP A 232 6.42 3.62 -3.91
N GLY A 233 7.00 4.57 -3.18
CA GLY A 233 6.27 5.75 -2.71
C GLY A 233 5.54 5.55 -1.37
N LEU A 234 5.61 4.36 -0.77
CA LEU A 234 4.73 3.92 0.31
C LEU A 234 5.53 3.31 1.49
N GLU A 235 4.87 3.18 2.64
CA GLU A 235 5.43 2.59 3.86
C GLU A 235 4.39 1.68 4.51
N ASN A 236 4.70 0.38 4.61
CA ASN A 236 3.88 -0.62 5.33
C ASN A 236 2.37 -0.48 5.10
N GLU A 237 1.94 -0.34 3.85
CA GLU A 237 0.56 0.02 3.49
C GLU A 237 -0.50 -0.95 4.06
N ALA A 238 -0.13 -2.22 4.23
CA ALA A 238 -1.00 -3.23 4.85
C ALA A 238 -1.42 -2.91 6.30
N GLY A 239 -0.76 -1.96 6.98
CA GLY A 239 -1.08 -1.52 8.33
C GLY A 239 -1.91 -0.22 8.40
N VAL A 240 -2.13 0.50 7.30
CA VAL A 240 -2.75 1.84 7.31
C VAL A 240 -4.17 1.84 7.87
N TRP A 241 -4.88 0.71 7.76
CA TRP A 241 -6.21 0.54 8.35
C TRP A 241 -6.25 0.80 9.86
N ALA A 242 -5.13 0.57 10.59
CA ALA A 242 -5.02 0.79 12.02
C ALA A 242 -5.06 2.29 12.41
N LEU A 243 -4.92 3.20 11.45
CA LEU A 243 -5.04 4.63 11.72
C LEU A 243 -6.48 5.07 11.94
N THR A 244 -7.46 4.32 11.42
CA THR A 244 -8.88 4.73 11.40
C THR A 244 -9.81 3.71 12.06
N ASP A 245 -9.27 2.70 12.74
CA ASP A 245 -10.05 1.64 13.40
C ASP A 245 -10.58 2.02 14.78
N ASN A 246 -10.19 3.20 15.31
CA ASN A 246 -10.55 3.71 16.63
C ASN A 246 -10.14 2.75 17.78
N ASP A 247 -9.07 1.96 17.58
CA ASP A 247 -8.43 1.16 18.63
C ASP A 247 -7.07 1.77 19.01
N GLN A 248 -6.90 2.12 20.27
CA GLN A 248 -5.66 2.72 20.79
C GLN A 248 -4.55 1.69 21.03
N LYS A 249 -4.77 0.42 20.70
CA LYS A 249 -3.77 -0.66 20.81
C LYS A 249 -3.16 -1.03 19.46
N THR A 250 -3.86 -0.75 18.37
CA THR A 250 -3.36 -0.93 17.02
C THR A 250 -2.61 0.33 16.59
N ALA A 251 -1.57 0.16 15.80
CA ALA A 251 -0.82 1.25 15.22
C ALA A 251 -0.33 0.86 13.84
N TRP A 252 -0.33 1.84 12.94
CA TRP A 252 0.48 1.77 11.74
C TRP A 252 1.92 2.15 12.09
N SER A 253 2.86 1.52 11.40
CA SER A 253 4.28 1.71 11.65
C SER A 253 5.02 2.07 10.38
N THR A 254 5.97 3.00 10.46
CA THR A 254 6.96 3.18 9.39
C THR A 254 7.87 1.95 9.30
N ASP A 255 8.72 1.90 8.29
CA ASP A 255 9.86 1.01 8.29
C ASP A 255 10.83 1.32 9.46
N CYS A 256 11.77 0.41 9.67
CA CYS A 256 12.86 0.59 10.62
C CYS A 256 14.02 1.36 9.96
N TYR A 257 14.50 2.41 10.63
CA TYR A 257 15.51 3.34 10.15
C TYR A 257 16.76 3.33 11.03
N ALA A 258 17.91 3.57 10.42
CA ALA A 258 19.19 3.74 11.10
C ALA A 258 19.27 5.01 11.97
N THR A 259 18.48 6.05 11.65
CA THR A 259 18.49 7.34 12.35
C THR A 259 17.07 7.81 12.66
N ALA A 260 16.92 8.61 13.71
CA ALA A 260 15.65 9.23 14.10
C ALA A 260 15.08 10.19 13.03
N PHE A 261 15.92 10.68 12.11
CA PHE A 261 15.60 11.74 11.14
C PHE A 261 15.55 11.22 9.69
N PHE A 262 15.31 9.92 9.51
CA PHE A 262 15.11 9.26 8.20
C PHE A 262 16.30 9.33 7.22
N GLY A 263 17.48 9.79 7.66
CA GLY A 263 18.68 9.87 6.83
C GLY A 263 18.47 10.73 5.59
N ASP A 264 18.62 10.16 4.40
CA ASP A 264 18.46 10.88 3.13
C ASP A 264 17.00 11.09 2.73
N LYS A 265 16.06 10.26 3.22
CA LYS A 265 14.63 10.44 2.96
C LYS A 265 14.08 11.72 3.60
N LYS A 266 14.68 12.17 4.71
CA LYS A 266 14.32 13.34 5.55
C LYS A 266 12.94 13.29 6.22
N TYR A 267 11.99 12.54 5.68
CA TYR A 267 10.64 12.40 6.20
C TYR A 267 9.96 11.18 5.59
N VAL A 268 8.95 10.69 6.28
CA VAL A 268 7.86 9.86 5.76
C VAL A 268 6.57 10.29 6.45
N GLY A 269 5.42 9.81 6.01
CA GLY A 269 4.15 10.34 6.52
C GLY A 269 2.92 9.57 6.06
N ALA A 270 1.80 10.27 6.11
CA ALA A 270 0.53 9.80 5.58
C ALA A 270 -0.19 10.94 4.85
N LEU A 271 -0.76 10.63 3.69
CA LEU A 271 -1.69 11.49 2.98
C LEU A 271 -3.12 11.14 3.42
N ILE A 272 -3.83 12.14 3.91
CA ILE A 272 -5.17 12.02 4.49
C ILE A 272 -6.14 12.78 3.59
N GLU A 273 -7.20 12.12 3.19
CA GLU A 273 -8.29 12.71 2.41
C GLU A 273 -9.55 12.79 3.28
N LEU A 274 -10.20 13.95 3.27
CA LEU A 274 -11.50 14.16 3.89
C LEU A 274 -12.62 13.90 2.89
N SER A 275 -13.77 13.44 3.38
CA SER A 275 -14.95 13.16 2.56
C SER A 275 -15.47 14.38 1.77
N GLN A 276 -15.19 15.58 2.27
CA GLN A 276 -15.47 16.86 1.65
C GLN A 276 -14.53 17.92 2.24
N PRO A 277 -14.27 19.04 1.54
CA PRO A 277 -13.47 20.14 2.08
C PRO A 277 -14.02 20.60 3.44
N ALA A 278 -13.13 20.79 4.42
CA ALA A 278 -13.48 21.22 5.76
C ALA A 278 -12.31 21.90 6.50
N SER A 279 -12.65 22.81 7.40
CA SER A 279 -11.77 23.30 8.47
C SER A 279 -12.05 22.53 9.76
N GLY A 280 -11.10 22.45 10.70
CA GLY A 280 -11.29 21.65 11.91
C GLY A 280 -10.03 21.41 12.71
N VAL A 281 -10.05 20.33 13.50
CA VAL A 281 -8.91 19.87 14.29
C VAL A 281 -8.57 18.43 13.89
N LEU A 282 -7.34 18.23 13.43
CA LEU A 282 -6.76 16.90 13.22
C LEU A 282 -6.06 16.45 14.51
N LYS A 283 -6.33 15.23 14.96
CA LYS A 283 -5.62 14.59 16.06
C LYS A 283 -4.88 13.36 15.56
N VAL A 284 -3.66 13.19 16.05
CA VAL A 284 -2.78 12.08 15.70
C VAL A 284 -2.24 11.46 16.98
N GLY A 285 -2.51 10.18 17.23
CA GLY A 285 -1.89 9.45 18.32
C GLY A 285 -0.51 8.92 17.94
N MET A 286 0.47 9.10 18.80
CA MET A 286 1.83 8.56 18.65
C MET A 286 2.12 7.59 19.80
N GLN A 287 2.39 6.32 19.52
CA GLN A 287 2.62 5.28 20.54
C GLN A 287 4.03 5.32 21.12
N ASN A 288 5.00 5.87 20.39
CA ASN A 288 6.37 6.06 20.84
C ASN A 288 6.84 7.51 20.64
N GLY A 289 7.97 7.86 21.25
CA GLY A 289 8.61 9.16 21.11
C GLY A 289 10.15 9.04 21.17
N PRO A 290 10.90 10.10 20.86
CA PRO A 290 10.42 11.42 20.43
C PRO A 290 9.69 11.38 19.09
N TRP A 291 8.87 12.40 18.82
CA TRP A 291 8.27 12.62 17.51
C TRP A 291 8.27 14.11 17.18
N SER A 292 8.48 14.41 15.90
CA SER A 292 8.29 15.73 15.31
C SER A 292 7.39 15.57 14.10
N LEU A 293 6.29 16.30 14.09
CA LEU A 293 5.24 16.21 13.09
C LEU A 293 4.99 17.56 12.44
N GLU A 294 4.72 17.55 11.14
CA GLU A 294 4.30 18.70 10.36
C GLU A 294 3.04 18.34 9.58
N ILE A 295 2.11 19.29 9.41
CA ILE A 295 0.98 19.13 8.50
C ILE A 295 1.01 20.16 7.40
N TYR A 296 0.55 19.75 6.22
CA TYR A 296 0.37 20.60 5.04
C TYR A 296 -1.05 20.37 4.54
N THR A 297 -1.69 21.41 4.03
CA THR A 297 -3.09 21.34 3.63
C THR A 297 -3.26 21.76 2.18
N ALA A 298 -4.17 21.09 1.48
CA ALA A 298 -4.54 21.43 0.11
C ALA A 298 -6.06 21.28 -0.09
N THR A 299 -6.61 22.18 -0.91
CA THR A 299 -7.99 22.12 -1.39
C THR A 299 -8.00 21.59 -2.83
N GLY A 300 -8.98 20.76 -3.19
CA GLY A 300 -9.16 20.30 -4.57
C GLY A 300 -8.41 19.01 -4.89
N ALA A 301 -7.11 19.09 -5.22
CA ALA A 301 -6.29 17.91 -5.52
C ALA A 301 -5.03 17.90 -4.65
N ALA A 302 -4.60 16.71 -4.22
CA ALA A 302 -3.35 16.54 -3.49
C ALA A 302 -2.14 16.83 -4.42
N PRO A 303 -1.24 17.76 -4.05
CA PRO A 303 0.00 17.95 -4.78
C PRO A 303 0.89 16.70 -4.79
N THR A 304 1.65 16.52 -5.86
CA THR A 304 2.47 15.31 -6.08
C THR A 304 3.92 15.46 -5.64
N SER A 305 4.37 16.66 -5.31
CA SER A 305 5.70 16.92 -4.76
C SER A 305 5.62 17.84 -3.56
N LEU A 306 6.57 17.72 -2.62
CA LEU A 306 6.56 18.47 -1.37
C LEU A 306 6.61 19.99 -1.60
N GLU A 307 7.35 20.45 -2.60
CA GLU A 307 7.51 21.88 -2.93
C GLU A 307 6.17 22.53 -3.29
N GLN A 308 5.25 21.76 -3.88
CA GLN A 308 3.92 22.25 -4.26
C GLN A 308 2.98 22.39 -3.06
N TRP A 309 3.25 21.72 -1.95
CA TRP A 309 2.51 21.89 -0.71
C TRP A 309 2.87 23.21 0.00
N GLY A 310 4.01 23.81 -0.33
CA GLY A 310 4.48 25.06 0.27
C GLY A 310 5.03 24.87 1.68
N GLU A 311 4.79 25.85 2.55
CA GLU A 311 5.23 25.81 3.94
C GLU A 311 4.28 24.99 4.82
N PRO A 312 4.77 24.34 5.89
CA PRO A 312 3.92 23.61 6.81
C PRO A 312 2.84 24.53 7.41
N THR A 313 1.60 24.04 7.40
CA THR A 313 0.44 24.72 8.00
C THR A 313 0.56 24.77 9.52
N ALA A 314 1.07 23.69 10.12
CA ALA A 314 1.35 23.61 11.54
C ALA A 314 2.39 22.53 11.84
N THR A 315 3.04 22.65 12.99
CA THR A 315 4.07 21.73 13.46
C THR A 315 3.85 21.40 14.93
N ASP A 316 4.18 20.18 15.35
CA ASP A 316 4.12 19.76 16.75
C ASP A 316 5.32 18.85 17.07
N TYR A 317 5.71 18.81 18.33
CA TYR A 317 6.87 18.07 18.80
C TYR A 317 6.69 17.60 20.24
N ASN A 318 7.12 16.37 20.51
CA ASN A 318 7.22 15.87 21.88
C ASN A 318 8.35 14.85 22.03
N THR A 319 8.94 14.84 23.22
CA THR A 319 9.95 13.83 23.61
C THR A 319 9.33 12.52 24.07
N ARG A 320 8.01 12.50 24.33
CA ARG A 320 7.27 11.34 24.82
C ARG A 320 6.13 10.99 23.87
N ARG A 321 5.69 9.74 23.92
CA ARG A 321 4.43 9.31 23.29
C ARG A 321 3.27 10.21 23.75
N GLY A 322 2.28 10.42 22.90
CA GLY A 322 1.19 11.35 23.18
C GLY A 322 0.28 11.56 21.99
N VAL A 323 -0.56 12.59 22.05
CA VAL A 323 -1.46 12.98 20.96
C VAL A 323 -1.05 14.35 20.46
N ALA A 324 -0.73 14.46 19.18
CA ALA A 324 -0.54 15.73 18.49
C ALA A 324 -1.89 16.30 18.05
N GLN A 325 -2.05 17.62 18.10
CA GLN A 325 -3.28 18.30 17.70
C GLN A 325 -2.98 19.47 16.79
N PHE A 326 -3.55 19.44 15.58
CA PHE A 326 -3.33 20.47 14.57
C PHE A 326 -4.64 21.17 14.23
N MET A 327 -4.60 22.50 14.24
CA MET A 327 -5.69 23.31 13.71
C MET A 327 -5.58 23.38 12.18
N VAL A 328 -6.67 23.05 11.49
CA VAL A 328 -6.83 23.18 10.04
C VAL A 328 -7.71 24.42 9.79
N PRO A 329 -7.13 25.59 9.47
CA PRO A 329 -7.82 26.88 9.55
C PRO A 329 -8.74 27.17 8.35
N SER A 330 -8.57 26.44 7.25
CA SER A 330 -9.26 26.67 5.98
C SER A 330 -9.91 25.39 5.46
N GLN A 331 -10.85 25.55 4.54
CA GLN A 331 -11.55 24.46 3.85
C GLN A 331 -10.55 23.59 3.07
N THR A 332 -10.14 22.49 3.68
CA THR A 332 -9.09 21.58 3.20
C THR A 332 -9.72 20.24 2.85
N GLN A 333 -9.30 19.63 1.74
CA GLN A 333 -9.70 18.27 1.39
C GLN A 333 -8.59 17.26 1.65
N PHE A 334 -7.33 17.69 1.52
CA PHE A 334 -6.16 16.84 1.71
C PHE A 334 -5.25 17.40 2.79
N VAL A 335 -4.85 16.55 3.73
CA VAL A 335 -3.81 16.84 4.71
C VAL A 335 -2.65 15.88 4.48
N LEU A 336 -1.47 16.42 4.21
CA LEU A 336 -0.23 15.65 4.27
C LEU A 336 0.33 15.78 5.69
N LEU A 337 0.34 14.68 6.43
CA LEU A 337 0.98 14.56 7.74
C LEU A 337 2.38 13.98 7.55
N MET A 338 3.41 14.74 7.94
CA MET A 338 4.81 14.31 7.83
C MET A 338 5.44 14.11 9.19
N MET A 339 6.21 13.03 9.33
CA MET A 339 7.14 12.80 10.43
C MET A 339 8.53 13.28 10.03
N ARG A 340 9.13 14.12 10.88
CA ARG A 340 10.51 14.62 10.76
C ARG A 340 11.48 13.94 11.73
N GLU A 341 10.94 13.47 12.86
CA GLU A 341 11.68 12.73 13.88
C GLU A 341 10.80 11.59 14.40
N ILE A 342 11.42 10.43 14.68
CA ILE A 342 10.77 9.25 15.23
C ILE A 342 11.60 8.60 16.35
N GLY A 343 10.87 7.94 17.26
CA GLY A 343 11.44 7.25 18.41
C GLY A 343 12.05 5.90 18.09
N MET A 344 12.75 5.34 19.08
CA MET A 344 13.18 3.95 19.02
C MET A 344 11.98 3.00 19.14
N SER A 345 12.12 1.81 18.57
CA SER A 345 11.15 0.72 18.64
C SER A 345 11.84 -0.58 19.02
N ASP A 346 11.17 -1.39 19.84
CA ASP A 346 11.64 -2.73 20.24
C ASP A 346 11.39 -3.79 19.15
N GLN A 347 10.57 -3.46 18.15
CA GLN A 347 10.33 -4.30 16.96
C GLN A 347 11.47 -4.21 15.95
N CYS A 348 12.38 -3.24 16.13
CA CYS A 348 13.46 -2.96 15.21
C CYS A 348 14.79 -3.59 15.63
N SER A 349 15.65 -3.83 14.63
CA SER A 349 17.01 -4.35 14.86
C SER A 349 17.95 -3.27 15.43
N PRO A 350 19.08 -3.66 16.05
CA PRO A 350 20.08 -2.70 16.52
C PRO A 350 20.70 -1.82 15.42
N ASP A 351 20.75 -2.30 14.17
CA ASP A 351 21.31 -1.56 13.04
C ASP A 351 20.34 -0.49 12.51
N ASN A 352 19.02 -0.70 12.70
CA ASN A 352 17.96 0.21 12.28
C ASN A 352 16.95 0.43 13.42
N PRO A 353 17.32 1.07 14.54
CA PRO A 353 16.53 1.01 15.78
C PRO A 353 15.33 1.97 15.83
N TYR A 354 15.12 2.83 14.83
CA TYR A 354 14.10 3.87 14.85
C TYR A 354 12.88 3.51 14.00
N GLN A 355 11.67 3.71 14.51
CA GLN A 355 10.42 3.49 13.79
C GLN A 355 9.33 4.38 14.37
N GLY A 356 8.55 5.05 13.52
CA GLY A 356 7.37 5.80 13.96
C GLY A 356 6.18 4.87 14.16
N LEU A 357 5.48 5.00 15.29
CA LEU A 357 4.24 4.26 15.57
C LEU A 357 3.08 5.24 15.74
N MET A 358 2.16 5.24 14.79
CA MET A 358 1.03 6.16 14.70
C MET A 358 -0.29 5.41 14.83
N GLN A 359 -1.25 6.01 15.52
CA GLN A 359 -2.58 5.45 15.80
C GLN A 359 -3.66 6.53 15.81
N ASP A 360 -4.93 6.10 15.79
CA ASP A 360 -6.09 6.91 16.18
C ASP A 360 -6.13 8.29 15.50
N LEU A 361 -6.04 8.28 14.18
CA LEU A 361 -6.17 9.47 13.35
C LEU A 361 -7.64 9.89 13.31
N SER A 362 -7.93 11.10 13.77
CA SER A 362 -9.30 11.63 13.79
C SER A 362 -9.36 13.09 13.39
N PHE A 363 -10.46 13.47 12.73
CA PHE A 363 -10.72 14.84 12.29
C PHE A 363 -12.07 15.33 12.81
N ASN A 364 -12.04 16.42 13.57
CA ASN A 364 -13.24 17.09 14.05
C ASN A 364 -13.46 18.36 13.23
N ALA A 365 -14.42 18.33 12.31
CA ALA A 365 -14.78 19.51 11.54
C ALA A 365 -15.36 20.62 12.44
N ALA A 366 -15.02 21.87 12.11
CA ALA A 366 -15.45 23.08 12.81
C ALA A 366 -16.81 23.59 12.33
#